data_AF-X1P5K3-F1
#
_entry.id   AF-X1P5K3-F1
#
_cell.length_a   1.000
_cell.length_b   1.000
_cell.length_c   1.000
_cell.angle_alpha   90.00
_cell.angle_beta   90.00
_cell.angle_gamma   90.00
#
_symmetry.space_group_name_H-M   'P 1'
#
loop_
_entity.id
_entity.type
_entity.pdbx_description
1 polymer ?
#
loop_
_entity_poly.entity_id
_entity_poly.type
_entity_poly.pdbx_seq_one_letter_code
_entity_poly.pdbx_strand_id
1 'polypeptide(L)' 'MRIAVDAMGAERGIGIVVEGAIRAIQEAPQIEIILVGDKDKIEEEIK' A
#
# COMPACT_ATOMS: atom_id res chain seq x y z
N MET A 1 -3.41 4.99 -14.23
CA MET A 1 -2.14 5.65 -13.82
C MET A 1 -1.46 4.75 -12.80
N ARG A 2 -0.13 4.54 -12.86
CA ARG A 2 0.57 3.64 -11.92
C ARG A 2 1.38 4.46 -10.92
N ILE A 3 1.26 4.16 -9.64
CA ILE A 3 1.89 4.88 -8.54
C ILE A 3 2.67 3.87 -7.69
N ALA A 4 3.98 4.09 -7.53
CA ALA A 4 4.79 3.31 -6.60
C ALA A 4 4.77 3.99 -5.23
N VAL A 5 4.53 3.22 -4.17
CA VAL A 5 4.45 3.70 -2.78
C VAL A 5 5.41 2.89 -1.92
N ASP A 6 6.29 3.57 -1.19
CA ASP A 6 7.14 2.92 -0.19
C ASP A 6 6.29 2.50 1.01
N ALA A 7 6.17 1.18 1.20
CA ALA A 7 5.39 0.58 2.28
C ALA A 7 6.12 0.63 3.64
N MET A 8 7.43 0.89 3.65
CA MET A 8 8.30 0.72 4.81
C MET A 8 8.59 2.04 5.54
N GLY A 9 8.36 3.18 4.89
CA GLY A 9 8.74 4.51 5.39
C GLY A 9 7.81 5.13 6.43
N ALA A 10 6.77 4.42 6.88
CA ALA A 10 5.79 4.96 7.81
C ALA A 10 6.19 4.75 9.28
N GLU A 11 6.16 5.82 10.07
CA GLU A 11 6.42 5.79 11.52
C GLU A 11 5.46 4.85 12.27
N ARG A 12 4.23 4.74 11.79
CA ARG A 12 3.17 3.90 12.37
C ARG A 12 3.15 2.46 11.81
N GLY A 13 4.17 2.07 11.06
CA GLY A 13 4.30 0.73 10.48
C GLY A 13 3.61 0.56 9.12
N ILE A 14 3.81 -0.61 8.52
CA ILE A 14 3.40 -0.94 7.15
C ILE A 14 1.88 -0.92 6.98
N GLY A 15 1.12 -1.39 7.98
CA GLY A 15 -0.33 -1.50 7.92
C GLY A 15 -1.05 -0.19 7.56
N ILE A 16 -0.57 0.97 8.05
CA ILE A 16 -1.19 2.27 7.70
C ILE A 16 -1.03 2.61 6.21
N VAL A 17 0.09 2.21 5.61
CA VAL A 17 0.36 2.47 4.18
C VAL A 17 -0.50 1.54 3.32
N VAL A 18 -0.61 0.27 3.71
CA VAL A 18 -1.45 -0.72 3.04
C VAL A 18 -2.93 -0.31 3.10
N GLU A 19 -3.43 0.07 4.27
CA GLU A 19 -4.81 0.55 4.45
C GLU A 19 -5.11 1.79 3.58
N GLY A 20 -4.18 2.75 3.58
CA GLY A 20 -4.29 3.95 2.74
C GLY A 20 -4.30 3.63 1.24
N ALA A 21 -3.45 2.69 0.80
CA ALA A 21 -3.42 2.24 -0.59
C ALA A 21 -4.73 1.56 -1.01
N ILE A 22 -5.31 0.71 -0.16
CA ILE A 22 -6.59 0.05 -0.41
C ILE A 22 -7.72 1.08 -0.54
N ARG A 23 -7.78 2.07 0.35
CA ARG A 23 -8.77 3.15 0.25
C ARG A 23 -8.60 3.97 -1.02
N ALA A 24 -7.37 4.29 -1.40
CA ALA A 24 -7.09 5.07 -2.59
C ALA A 24 -7.57 4.39 -3.88
N ILE A 25 -7.37 3.06 -4.02
CA ILE A 25 -7.88 2.33 -5.20
C ILE A 25 -9.41 2.19 -5.20
N GLN A 26 -10.06 2.21 -4.04
CA GLN A 26 -11.52 2.20 -3.93
C GLN A 26 -12.13 3.54 -4.33
N GLU A 27 -11.51 4.65 -3.93
CA GLU A 27 -11.96 6.01 -4.27
C GLU A 27 -11.63 6.41 -5.71
N ALA A 28 -10.52 5.89 -6.27
CA ALA A 28 -10.09 6.16 -7.63
C ALA A 28 -9.74 4.86 -8.39
N PRO A 29 -10.74 4.09 -8.87
CA PRO A 29 -10.52 2.78 -9.51
C PRO A 29 -9.63 2.79 -10.76
N GLN A 30 -9.37 3.96 -11.34
CA GLN A 30 -8.49 4.16 -12.49
C GLN A 30 -6.98 4.21 -12.15
N ILE A 31 -6.64 4.22 -10.86
CA ILE A 31 -5.24 4.16 -10.40
C ILE A 31 -4.86 2.72 -10.06
N GLU A 32 -3.58 2.42 -10.25
CA GLU A 32 -2.95 1.18 -9.82
C GLU A 32 -1.82 1.55 -8.86
N ILE A 33 -1.79 0.92 -7.69
CA ILE A 33 -0.76 1.15 -6.68
C ILE A 33 0.17 -0.07 -6.61
N ILE A 34 1.47 0.19 -6.66
CA ILE A 34 2.52 -0.80 -6.45
C ILE A 34 3.15 -0.50 -5.09
N LEU A 35 2.95 -1.38 -4.12
CA LEU A 35 3.62 -1.30 -2.83
C LEU A 35 5.05 -1.82 -2.98
N VAL A 36 6.02 -0.99 -2.60
CA VAL A 36 7.45 -1.29 -2.65
C VAL A 36 7.96 -1.50 -1.24
N GLY A 37 8.53 -2.66 -0.96
CA GLY A 37 9.03 -3.02 0.36
C GLY A 37 9.23 -4.52 0.51
N ASP A 38 9.27 -4.97 1.75
CA ASP A 38 9.34 -6.38 2.11
C ASP A 38 7.99 -7.06 1.78
N LYS A 39 8.00 -7.96 0.80
CA LYS A 39 6.80 -8.58 0.26
C LYS A 39 6.05 -9.38 1.32
N ASP A 40 6.74 -10.16 2.15
CA ASP A 40 6.10 -11.05 3.13
C ASP A 40 5.36 -10.22 4.19
N LYS A 41 5.98 -9.13 4.65
CA LYS A 41 5.35 -8.20 5.61
C LYS A 41 4.16 -7.46 5.01
N ILE A 42 4.22 -7.10 3.72
CA ILE A 42 3.09 -6.47 3.04
C ILE A 42 1.93 -7.46 2.90
N GLU A 43 2.20 -8.71 2.54
CA GLU A 43 1.17 -9.76 2.41
C GLU A 43 0.51 -10.11 3.75
N GLU A 44 1.21 -9.99 4.88
CA GLU A 44 0.62 -10.15 6.22
C GLU A 44 -0.48 -9.12 6.53
N GLU A 45 -0.38 -7.91 5.98
CA GLU A 45 -1.33 -6.79 6.19
C GLU A 45 -2.52 -6.82 5.21
N ILE A 46 -2.47 -7.61 4.13
CA ILE A 46 -3.51 -7.66 3.07
C ILE A 46 -4.62 -8.70 3.37
N LYS A 47 -4.53 -9.45 4.47
CA LYS A 47 -5.47 -10.54 4.81
C LYS A 47 -6.92 -10.12 5.05
#